data_AF-A0A9P8FZW5-F1
#
_entry.id   AF-A0A9P8FZW5-F1
#
_cell.length_a   1.000
_cell.length_b   1.000
_cell.length_c   1.000
_cell.angle_alpha   90.00
_cell.angle_beta   90.00
_cell.angle_gamma   90.00
#
_symmetry.space_group_name_H-M   'P 1'
#
loop_
_entity.id
_entity.type
_entity.pdbx_description
1 polymer ?
#
loop_
_entity_poly.entity_id
_entity_poly.type
_entity_poly.pdbx_seq_one_letter_code
_entity_poly.pdbx_strand_id
1 'polypeptide(L)'
;SHKLFPNRPIILAGHDRGARVCHRLAVSNAHPPQDDSAKLHSYKLLGTVLLDIVPTLVQWQSFAHPMASVAYFHWPFLASPVAADMVEAYGGAKWTHLALDRICGDNAEGRKAMQSDDAWEVYESLHSKREAIEGSCADYASGCFDEPSLQEADQREDRKIQSPALVMWSKARLGKMHGGDLGSIWREWVRDASLLTAEGVGNDVGHYLPEEASTVIGTAIKEFVEKVSK
;
A
#
# COMPACT_ATOMS: atom_id res chain seq x y z
N SER A 1 -27.78 -15.34 8.86
CA SER A 1 -26.91 -16.43 8.35
C SER A 1 -26.02 -15.88 7.23
N HIS A 2 -24.84 -15.35 7.56
CA HIS A 2 -23.92 -14.76 6.57
C HIS A 2 -22.56 -15.45 6.61
N LYS A 3 -22.53 -16.77 6.32
CA LYS A 3 -21.28 -17.46 5.98
C LYS A 3 -21.22 -17.60 4.47
N LEU A 4 -21.00 -16.48 3.78
CA LEU A 4 -20.55 -16.55 2.39
C LEU A 4 -19.08 -16.99 2.44
N PHE A 5 -18.81 -18.21 1.97
CA PHE A 5 -17.46 -18.76 1.77
C PHE A 5 -16.61 -19.04 3.02
N PRO A 6 -17.09 -19.83 4.00
CA PRO A 6 -16.41 -20.02 5.29
C PRO A 6 -15.01 -20.63 5.22
N ASN A 7 -14.65 -21.26 4.09
CA ASN A 7 -13.35 -21.93 3.88
C ASN A 7 -12.72 -21.58 2.52
N ARG A 8 -13.17 -20.50 1.86
CA ARG A 8 -12.60 -20.15 0.56
C ARG A 8 -11.20 -19.61 0.77
N PRO A 9 -10.18 -20.18 0.12
CA PRO A 9 -8.85 -19.61 0.15
C PRO A 9 -8.88 -18.19 -0.44
N ILE A 10 -8.15 -17.27 0.17
CA ILE A 10 -8.09 -15.86 -0.21
C ILE A 10 -6.65 -15.53 -0.62
N ILE A 11 -6.53 -14.68 -1.64
CA ILE A 11 -5.31 -13.94 -1.94
C ILE A 11 -5.64 -12.47 -1.70
N LEU A 12 -4.82 -11.80 -0.89
CA LEU A 12 -4.95 -10.36 -0.67
C LEU A 12 -4.08 -9.64 -1.69
N ALA A 13 -4.62 -8.63 -2.36
CA ALA A 13 -3.84 -7.80 -3.26
C ALA A 13 -4.19 -6.34 -3.01
N GLY A 14 -3.17 -5.54 -2.73
CA GLY A 14 -3.33 -4.14 -2.41
C GLY A 14 -2.27 -3.28 -3.05
N HIS A 15 -2.65 -2.04 -3.34
CA HIS A 15 -1.76 -0.96 -3.74
C HIS A 15 -1.85 0.17 -2.71
N ASP A 16 -0.73 0.84 -2.46
CA ASP A 16 -0.61 1.96 -1.52
C ASP A 16 -1.28 1.68 -0.16
N ARG A 17 -2.32 2.42 0.24
CA ARG A 17 -3.04 2.21 1.51
C ARG A 17 -3.61 0.79 1.62
N GLY A 18 -4.17 0.28 0.52
CA GLY A 18 -4.67 -1.09 0.45
C GLY A 18 -3.58 -2.14 0.66
N ALA A 19 -2.35 -1.87 0.20
CA ALA A 19 -1.21 -2.75 0.46
C ALA A 19 -0.82 -2.74 1.95
N ARG A 20 -0.93 -1.61 2.64
CA ARG A 20 -0.68 -1.53 4.10
C ARG A 20 -1.69 -2.35 4.88
N VAL A 21 -2.97 -2.27 4.49
CA VAL A 21 -4.03 -3.13 5.04
C VAL A 21 -3.72 -4.60 4.77
N CYS A 22 -3.33 -4.96 3.54
CA CYS A 22 -2.96 -6.34 3.21
C CYS A 22 -1.77 -6.84 4.03
N HIS A 23 -0.74 -6.00 4.25
CA HIS A 23 0.41 -6.34 5.09
C HIS A 23 -0.02 -6.63 6.53
N ARG A 24 -0.77 -5.72 7.17
CA ARG A 24 -1.30 -5.90 8.52
C ARG A 24 -2.17 -7.16 8.62
N LEU A 25 -3.08 -7.36 7.67
CA LEU A 25 -3.95 -8.53 7.62
C LEU A 25 -3.16 -9.84 7.46
N ALA A 26 -2.10 -9.86 6.66
CA ALA A 26 -1.24 -11.03 6.48
C ALA A 26 -0.47 -11.38 7.76
N VAL A 27 0.02 -10.38 8.49
CA VAL A 27 0.67 -10.57 9.80
C VAL A 27 -0.34 -11.06 10.83
N SER A 28 -1.51 -10.42 10.95
CA SER A 28 -2.57 -10.85 11.88
C SER A 28 -3.16 -12.21 11.54
N ASN A 29 -3.17 -12.63 10.26
CA ASN A 29 -3.59 -13.97 9.88
C ASN A 29 -2.59 -15.05 10.36
N ALA A 30 -1.29 -14.77 10.23
CA ALA A 30 -0.22 -15.66 10.70
C ALA A 30 -0.08 -15.65 12.22
N HIS A 31 -0.36 -14.52 12.87
CA HIS A 31 -0.25 -14.29 14.31
C HIS A 31 -1.53 -13.66 14.85
N PRO A 32 -2.64 -14.41 14.96
CA PRO A 32 -3.91 -13.84 15.41
C PRO A 32 -3.80 -13.19 16.79
N PRO A 33 -4.48 -12.05 17.01
CA PRO A 33 -4.59 -11.46 18.35
C PRO A 33 -5.23 -12.46 19.31
N GLN A 34 -4.96 -12.33 20.60
CA GLN A 34 -5.46 -13.25 21.63
C GLN A 34 -6.86 -12.88 22.15
N ASP A 35 -7.46 -11.82 21.62
CA ASP A 35 -8.81 -11.37 21.97
C ASP A 35 -9.88 -11.92 21.02
N ASP A 36 -11.14 -11.51 21.21
CA ASP A 36 -12.28 -11.98 20.42
C ASP A 36 -12.18 -11.67 18.91
N SER A 37 -11.33 -10.71 18.50
CA SER A 37 -11.10 -10.38 17.10
C SER A 37 -10.30 -11.43 16.35
N ALA A 38 -9.65 -12.39 17.04
CA ALA A 38 -8.92 -13.52 16.42
C ALA A 38 -9.73 -14.24 15.33
N LYS A 39 -11.05 -14.33 15.55
CA LYS A 39 -12.01 -14.97 14.65
C LYS A 39 -12.13 -14.25 13.30
N LEU A 40 -11.85 -12.95 13.24
CA LEU A 40 -11.85 -12.14 12.01
C LEU A 40 -10.63 -12.43 11.13
N HIS A 41 -9.56 -12.96 11.71
CA HIS A 41 -8.30 -13.25 11.03
C HIS A 41 -8.14 -14.73 10.66
N SER A 42 -9.15 -15.57 10.91
CA SER A 42 -9.10 -17.02 10.75
C SER A 42 -9.54 -17.50 9.35
N TYR A 43 -8.98 -16.93 8.30
CA TYR A 43 -9.21 -17.35 6.91
C TYR A 43 -7.97 -18.02 6.30
N LYS A 44 -8.15 -18.85 5.27
CA LYS A 44 -7.03 -19.50 4.58
C LYS A 44 -6.39 -18.52 3.60
N LEU A 45 -5.31 -17.86 4.01
CA LEU A 45 -4.53 -16.97 3.14
C LEU A 45 -3.54 -17.79 2.28
N LEU A 46 -3.67 -17.72 0.96
CA LEU A 46 -2.74 -18.36 0.03
C LEU A 46 -1.54 -17.48 -0.32
N GLY A 47 -1.71 -16.17 -0.25
CA GLY A 47 -0.64 -15.23 -0.56
C GLY A 47 -1.10 -13.78 -0.47
N THR A 48 -0.14 -12.88 -0.47
CA THR A 48 -0.35 -11.44 -0.38
C THR A 48 0.44 -10.71 -1.47
N VAL A 49 -0.21 -9.79 -2.18
CA VAL A 49 0.41 -8.90 -3.18
C VAL A 49 0.44 -7.48 -2.63
N LEU A 50 1.63 -6.88 -2.58
CA LEU A 50 1.89 -5.55 -2.05
C LEU A 50 2.50 -4.68 -3.15
N LEU A 51 1.75 -3.70 -3.62
CA LEU A 51 2.17 -2.83 -4.71
C LEU A 51 2.55 -1.43 -4.20
N ASP A 52 3.77 -1.04 -4.54
CA ASP A 52 4.44 0.23 -4.31
C ASP A 52 4.40 0.76 -2.87
N ILE A 53 4.77 -0.12 -1.92
CA ILE A 53 4.98 0.25 -0.52
C ILE A 53 6.26 -0.36 0.06
N VAL A 54 6.81 0.33 1.07
CA VAL A 54 7.61 -0.28 2.13
C VAL A 54 6.75 -0.40 3.40
N PRO A 55 7.15 -1.22 4.40
CA PRO A 55 6.49 -1.27 5.69
C PRO A 55 6.32 0.13 6.28
N THR A 56 5.19 0.37 6.96
CA THR A 56 4.83 1.70 7.47
C THR A 56 5.89 2.26 8.42
N LEU A 57 6.46 1.41 9.29
CA LEU A 57 7.58 1.78 10.16
C LEU A 57 8.80 2.26 9.36
N VAL A 58 9.20 1.53 8.32
CA VAL A 58 10.33 1.89 7.45
C VAL A 58 10.07 3.21 6.74
N GLN A 59 8.85 3.42 6.25
CA GLN A 59 8.48 4.69 5.62
C GLN A 59 8.60 5.86 6.61
N TRP A 60 8.13 5.73 7.85
CA TRP A 60 8.27 6.79 8.86
C TRP A 60 9.71 7.05 9.27
N GLN A 61 10.54 6.01 9.39
CA GLN A 61 11.97 6.17 9.66
C GLN A 61 12.68 7.01 8.56
N SER A 62 12.22 6.93 7.31
CA SER A 62 12.80 7.72 6.22
C SER A 62 12.64 9.24 6.38
N PHE A 63 11.65 9.71 7.16
CA PHE A 63 11.42 11.15 7.39
C PHE A 63 12.52 11.83 8.22
N ALA A 64 13.47 11.07 8.78
CA ALA A 64 14.72 11.62 9.31
C ALA A 64 15.55 12.33 8.22
N HIS A 65 15.33 11.99 6.94
CA HIS A 65 15.98 12.60 5.81
C HIS A 65 15.10 13.72 5.19
N PRO A 66 15.58 14.98 5.08
CA PRO A 66 14.76 16.10 4.59
C PRO A 66 14.15 15.90 3.19
N MET A 67 14.88 15.27 2.26
CA MET A 67 14.34 14.93 0.93
C MET A 67 13.12 14.01 0.99
N ALA A 68 13.09 13.05 1.93
CA ALA A 68 11.95 12.17 2.10
C ALA A 68 10.76 12.95 2.66
N SER A 69 10.98 13.84 3.63
CA SER A 69 9.95 14.71 4.20
C SER A 69 9.31 15.61 3.15
N VAL A 70 10.10 16.16 2.22
CA VAL A 70 9.59 16.99 1.11
C VAL A 70 8.80 16.14 0.10
N ALA A 71 9.34 15.00 -0.32
CA ALA A 71 8.70 14.14 -1.32
C ALA A 71 7.38 13.52 -0.81
N TYR A 72 7.34 13.19 0.48
CA TYR A 72 6.20 12.56 1.14
C TYR A 72 5.50 13.49 2.14
N PHE A 73 5.54 14.81 1.91
CA PHE A 73 4.98 15.83 2.84
C PHE A 73 3.52 15.56 3.24
N HIS A 74 2.75 14.94 2.35
CA HIS A 74 1.36 14.59 2.57
C HIS A 74 1.17 13.61 3.74
N TRP A 75 2.19 12.82 4.10
CA TRP A 75 2.11 11.90 5.23
C TRP A 75 1.97 12.62 6.59
N PRO A 76 2.94 13.43 7.03
CA PRO A 76 2.79 14.18 8.28
C PRO A 76 1.70 15.24 8.21
N PHE A 77 1.45 15.81 7.02
CA PHE A 77 0.36 16.76 6.85
C PHE A 77 -1.00 16.11 7.10
N LEU A 78 -1.34 15.01 6.41
CA LEU A 78 -2.66 14.37 6.53
C LEU A 78 -2.88 13.67 7.87
N ALA A 79 -1.81 13.33 8.60
CA ALA A 79 -1.89 12.84 9.97
C ALA A 79 -2.22 13.94 11.00
N SER A 80 -2.13 15.21 10.62
CA SER A 80 -2.39 16.35 11.50
C SER A 80 -3.89 16.60 11.68
N PRO A 81 -4.36 16.99 12.89
CA PRO A 81 -5.79 17.24 13.14
C PRO A 81 -6.38 18.39 12.33
N VAL A 82 -5.56 19.30 11.79
CA VAL A 82 -6.02 20.42 10.95
C VAL A 82 -6.15 20.06 9.46
N ALA A 83 -5.70 18.86 9.05
CA ALA A 83 -5.52 18.53 7.65
C ALA A 83 -6.84 18.49 6.88
N ALA A 84 -7.88 17.90 7.46
CA ALA A 84 -9.17 17.76 6.80
C ALA A 84 -9.75 19.13 6.42
N ASP A 85 -9.73 20.09 7.34
CA ASP A 85 -10.22 21.45 7.12
C ASP A 85 -9.38 22.20 6.09
N MET A 86 -8.06 21.99 6.09
CA MET A 86 -7.16 22.58 5.10
C MET A 86 -7.37 21.99 3.69
N VAL A 87 -7.59 20.68 3.58
CA VAL A 87 -7.89 20.01 2.30
C VAL A 87 -9.26 20.45 1.79
N GLU A 88 -10.26 20.53 2.66
CA GLU A 88 -11.60 21.03 2.30
C GLU A 88 -11.54 22.49 1.82
N ALA A 89 -10.81 23.35 2.53
CA ALA A 89 -10.62 24.76 2.13
C ALA A 89 -9.88 24.90 0.79
N TYR A 90 -8.92 24.03 0.50
CA TYR A 90 -8.24 23.99 -0.80
C TYR A 90 -9.16 23.43 -1.91
N GLY A 91 -10.01 22.47 -1.55
CA GLY A 91 -10.91 21.72 -2.41
C GLY A 91 -10.42 20.29 -2.63
N GLY A 92 -11.20 19.31 -2.17
CA GLY A 92 -10.85 17.88 -2.23
C GLY A 92 -10.56 17.35 -3.64
N ALA A 93 -11.32 17.79 -4.66
CA ALA A 93 -11.00 17.52 -6.07
C ALA A 93 -9.62 18.05 -6.46
N LYS A 94 -9.33 19.33 -6.18
CA LYS A 94 -8.05 19.96 -6.53
C LYS A 94 -6.88 19.30 -5.83
N TRP A 95 -7.05 18.92 -4.55
CA TRP A 95 -6.05 18.16 -3.81
C TRP A 95 -5.74 16.82 -4.49
N THR A 96 -6.78 16.11 -4.91
CA THR A 96 -6.66 14.81 -5.58
C THR A 96 -5.97 14.93 -6.93
N HIS A 97 -6.37 15.91 -7.74
CA HIS A 97 -5.74 16.21 -9.02
C HIS A 97 -4.24 16.49 -8.84
N LEU A 98 -3.89 17.35 -7.89
CA LEU A 98 -2.49 17.67 -7.56
C LEU A 98 -1.70 16.42 -7.14
N ALA A 99 -2.32 15.51 -6.38
CA ALA A 99 -1.68 14.26 -5.98
C ALA A 99 -1.46 13.34 -7.18
N LEU A 100 -2.49 13.09 -8.00
CA LEU A 100 -2.41 12.27 -9.21
C LEU A 100 -1.32 12.76 -10.15
N ASP A 101 -1.31 14.07 -10.45
CA ASP A 101 -0.37 14.70 -11.37
C ASP A 101 1.08 14.65 -10.87
N ARG A 102 1.30 14.87 -9.56
CA ARG A 102 2.64 14.85 -8.96
C ARG A 102 3.23 13.44 -8.87
N ILE A 103 2.39 12.46 -8.58
CA ILE A 103 2.81 11.12 -8.16
C ILE A 103 2.93 10.16 -9.35
N CYS A 104 2.16 10.36 -10.41
CA CYS A 104 2.26 9.55 -11.63
C CYS A 104 3.65 9.64 -12.26
N GLY A 105 3.99 8.68 -13.10
CA GLY A 105 5.28 8.59 -13.78
C GLY A 105 5.39 9.54 -14.98
N ASP A 106 6.55 9.46 -15.63
CA ASP A 106 6.87 10.23 -16.83
C ASP A 106 6.46 9.49 -18.11
N ASN A 107 5.98 8.24 -17.98
CA ASN A 107 5.44 7.45 -19.09
C ASN A 107 4.11 8.05 -19.59
N ALA A 108 4.12 8.62 -20.79
CA ALA A 108 2.96 9.26 -21.40
C ALA A 108 1.78 8.31 -21.63
N GLU A 109 2.03 7.06 -22.04
CA GLU A 109 0.97 6.07 -22.22
C GLU A 109 0.40 5.61 -20.88
N GLY A 110 1.25 5.46 -19.85
CA GLY A 110 0.82 5.16 -18.49
C GLY A 110 -0.09 6.26 -17.92
N ARG A 111 0.32 7.53 -18.10
CA ARG A 111 -0.51 8.68 -17.71
C ARG A 111 -1.83 8.73 -18.48
N LYS A 112 -1.81 8.47 -19.79
CA LYS A 112 -3.02 8.41 -20.60
C LYS A 112 -3.96 7.29 -20.13
N ALA A 113 -3.43 6.12 -19.76
CA ALA A 113 -4.21 5.02 -19.21
C ALA A 113 -4.85 5.40 -17.86
N MET A 114 -4.10 6.07 -16.97
CA MET A 114 -4.67 6.60 -15.72
C MET A 114 -5.80 7.60 -15.94
N GLN A 115 -5.80 8.33 -17.06
CA GLN A 115 -6.81 9.33 -17.39
C GLN A 115 -7.95 8.77 -18.27
N SER A 116 -7.93 7.47 -18.60
CA SER A 116 -8.96 6.88 -19.44
C SER A 116 -10.31 6.82 -18.72
N ASP A 117 -11.39 6.90 -19.48
CA ASP A 117 -12.77 6.75 -18.98
C ASP A 117 -13.11 7.69 -17.82
N ASP A 118 -12.58 8.91 -17.86
CA ASP A 118 -12.77 9.97 -16.87
C ASP A 118 -12.39 9.53 -15.43
N ALA A 119 -11.41 8.63 -15.31
CA ALA A 119 -11.02 8.03 -14.03
C ALA A 119 -10.55 9.09 -13.01
N TRP A 120 -9.83 10.13 -13.46
CA TRP A 120 -9.39 11.21 -12.58
C TRP A 120 -10.58 12.00 -12.04
N GLU A 121 -11.54 12.34 -12.89
CA GLU A 121 -12.79 13.01 -12.51
C GLU A 121 -13.59 12.17 -11.51
N VAL A 122 -13.61 10.84 -11.66
CA VAL A 122 -14.22 9.93 -10.68
C VAL A 122 -13.52 10.06 -9.32
N TYR A 123 -12.18 9.98 -9.28
CA TYR A 123 -11.42 10.10 -8.02
C TYR A 123 -11.61 11.47 -7.37
N GLU A 124 -11.55 12.53 -8.16
CA GLU A 124 -11.77 13.92 -7.73
C GLU A 124 -13.19 14.11 -7.17
N SER A 125 -14.21 13.54 -7.82
CA SER A 125 -15.60 13.64 -7.36
C SER A 125 -15.83 12.90 -6.04
N LEU A 126 -15.19 11.73 -5.85
CA LEU A 126 -15.28 10.96 -4.62
C LEU A 126 -14.60 11.70 -3.46
N HIS A 127 -13.40 12.23 -3.68
CA HIS A 127 -12.65 12.95 -2.66
C HIS A 127 -13.09 14.40 -2.44
N SER A 128 -14.07 14.89 -3.22
CA SER A 128 -14.77 16.15 -2.93
C SER A 128 -15.72 16.06 -1.75
N LYS A 129 -16.04 14.85 -1.29
CA LYS A 129 -16.90 14.63 -0.12
C LYS A 129 -16.10 14.78 1.16
N ARG A 130 -16.65 15.50 2.14
CA ARG A 130 -16.01 15.73 3.44
C ARG A 130 -15.63 14.41 4.12
N GLU A 131 -16.51 13.42 4.08
CA GLU A 131 -16.30 12.12 4.70
C GLU A 131 -15.13 11.35 4.07
N ALA A 132 -14.88 11.53 2.77
CA ALA A 132 -13.74 10.93 2.10
C ALA A 132 -12.41 11.61 2.51
N ILE A 133 -12.43 12.92 2.69
CA ILE A 133 -11.29 13.69 3.21
C ILE A 133 -10.98 13.26 4.65
N GLU A 134 -12.00 13.22 5.51
CA GLU A 134 -11.86 12.79 6.91
C GLU A 134 -11.39 11.34 7.03
N GLY A 135 -11.96 10.43 6.22
CA GLY A 135 -11.54 9.04 6.16
C GLY A 135 -10.08 8.90 5.74
N SER A 136 -9.65 9.67 4.74
CA SER A 136 -8.24 9.71 4.31
C SER A 136 -7.34 10.25 5.41
N CYS A 137 -7.70 11.34 6.07
CA CYS A 137 -6.92 11.89 7.19
C CYS A 137 -6.85 10.91 8.37
N ALA A 138 -7.93 10.19 8.67
CA ALA A 138 -7.97 9.18 9.72
C ALA A 138 -7.04 7.99 9.41
N ASP A 139 -6.96 7.55 8.14
CA ASP A 139 -5.97 6.56 7.70
C ASP A 139 -4.54 7.07 7.95
N TYR A 140 -4.20 8.29 7.52
CA TYR A 140 -2.87 8.85 7.76
C TYR A 140 -2.56 9.04 9.25
N ALA A 141 -3.55 9.43 10.06
CA ALA A 141 -3.40 9.55 11.51
C ALA A 141 -3.10 8.20 12.15
N SER A 142 -3.87 7.15 11.85
CA SER A 142 -3.60 5.80 12.40
C SER A 142 -2.28 5.23 11.90
N GLY A 143 -1.95 5.48 10.62
CA GLY A 143 -0.67 5.14 10.03
C GLY A 143 0.52 5.86 10.69
N CYS A 144 0.30 7.01 11.34
CA CYS A 144 1.30 7.78 12.08
C CYS A 144 1.41 7.35 13.55
N PHE A 145 0.28 7.31 14.25
CA PHE A 145 0.26 7.19 15.70
C PHE A 145 0.19 5.76 16.22
N ASP A 146 -0.42 4.84 15.47
CA ASP A 146 -0.64 3.45 15.94
C ASP A 146 0.29 2.45 15.22
N GLU A 147 0.24 2.47 13.88
CA GLU A 147 0.82 1.41 13.05
C GLU A 147 2.34 1.23 13.22
N PRO A 148 3.17 2.28 13.39
CA PRO A 148 4.61 2.11 13.61
C PRO A 148 4.91 1.34 14.90
N SER A 149 4.23 1.66 16.01
CA SER A 149 4.42 0.96 17.29
C SER A 149 3.98 -0.50 17.22
N LEU A 150 2.90 -0.78 16.47
CA LEU A 150 2.46 -2.15 16.22
C LEU A 150 3.51 -2.94 15.43
N GLN A 151 4.05 -2.34 14.35
CA GLN A 151 5.08 -2.96 13.53
C GLN A 151 6.42 -3.15 14.27
N GLU A 152 6.79 -2.24 15.17
CA GLU A 152 7.95 -2.41 16.06
C GLU A 152 7.75 -3.59 17.01
N ALA A 153 6.57 -3.73 17.61
CA ALA A 153 6.24 -4.86 18.47
C ALA A 153 6.25 -6.18 17.69
N ASP A 154 5.69 -6.20 16.48
CA ASP A 154 5.73 -7.36 15.59
C ASP A 154 7.17 -7.79 15.31
N GLN A 155 8.04 -6.86 14.92
CA GLN A 155 9.44 -7.14 14.64
C GLN A 155 10.20 -7.66 15.87
N ARG A 156 9.97 -7.08 17.04
CA ARG A 156 10.59 -7.53 18.31
C ARG A 156 10.19 -8.96 18.67
N GLU A 157 8.96 -9.36 18.33
CA GLU A 157 8.42 -10.70 18.58
C GLU A 157 8.59 -11.64 17.37
N ASP A 158 9.30 -11.21 16.32
CA ASP A 158 9.52 -11.96 15.08
C ASP A 158 8.21 -12.39 14.38
N ARG A 159 7.14 -11.59 14.58
CA ARG A 159 5.84 -11.72 13.93
C ARG A 159 5.93 -11.11 12.52
N LYS A 160 5.99 -11.98 11.52
CA LYS A 160 6.21 -11.65 10.11
C LYS A 160 5.16 -12.31 9.23
N ILE A 161 5.06 -11.85 7.97
CA ILE A 161 4.25 -12.54 6.95
C ILE A 161 4.75 -13.99 6.82
N GLN A 162 3.84 -14.96 6.90
CA GLN A 162 4.14 -16.39 6.72
C GLN A 162 3.57 -17.00 5.44
N SER A 163 2.73 -16.26 4.71
CA SER A 163 2.27 -16.65 3.38
C SER A 163 3.27 -16.23 2.29
N PRO A 164 3.25 -16.84 1.09
CA PRO A 164 3.88 -16.27 -0.08
C PRO A 164 3.52 -14.78 -0.27
N ALA A 165 4.50 -13.97 -0.66
CA ALA A 165 4.35 -12.54 -0.86
C ALA A 165 4.92 -12.12 -2.23
N LEU A 166 4.13 -11.39 -3.01
CA LEU A 166 4.59 -10.65 -4.19
C LEU A 166 4.68 -9.17 -3.83
N VAL A 167 5.88 -8.61 -3.92
CA VAL A 167 6.13 -7.18 -3.73
C VAL A 167 6.61 -6.59 -5.04
N MET A 168 5.94 -5.54 -5.51
CA MET A 168 6.38 -4.81 -6.70
C MET A 168 6.39 -3.31 -6.43
N TRP A 169 7.36 -2.59 -6.98
CA TRP A 169 7.52 -1.14 -6.75
C TRP A 169 7.99 -0.41 -7.99
N SER A 170 7.68 0.88 -8.08
CA SER A 170 8.23 1.80 -9.06
C SER A 170 9.74 2.00 -8.84
N LYS A 171 10.58 1.71 -9.84
CA LYS A 171 12.02 2.07 -9.73
C LYS A 171 12.23 3.58 -9.77
N ALA A 172 11.39 4.30 -10.51
CA ALA A 172 11.48 5.76 -10.69
C ALA A 172 11.08 6.56 -9.43
N ARG A 173 10.17 6.02 -8.61
CA ARG A 173 9.62 6.67 -7.40
C ARG A 173 10.15 6.00 -6.13
N LEU A 174 9.40 5.05 -5.57
CA LEU A 174 9.69 4.45 -4.26
C LEU A 174 11.07 3.78 -4.23
N GLY A 175 11.46 3.12 -5.33
CA GLY A 175 12.79 2.53 -5.49
C GLY A 175 13.91 3.56 -5.32
N LYS A 176 13.81 4.71 -5.99
CA LYS A 176 14.79 5.79 -5.86
C LYS A 176 14.87 6.36 -4.44
N MET A 177 13.75 6.43 -3.73
CA MET A 177 13.72 6.92 -2.34
C MET A 177 14.40 5.96 -1.36
N HIS A 178 14.24 4.65 -1.57
CA HIS A 178 14.69 3.61 -0.64
C HIS A 178 15.90 2.80 -1.15
N GLY A 179 16.75 3.41 -1.98
CA GLY A 179 18.03 2.82 -2.39
C GLY A 179 17.97 1.70 -3.44
N GLY A 180 16.81 1.47 -4.06
CA GLY A 180 16.64 0.62 -5.25
C GLY A 180 16.33 -0.86 -4.99
N ASP A 181 16.87 -1.46 -3.92
CA ASP A 181 16.59 -2.87 -3.54
C ASP A 181 15.58 -2.95 -2.38
N LEU A 182 14.29 -2.76 -2.69
CA LEU A 182 13.23 -2.97 -1.71
C LEU A 182 13.06 -4.44 -1.33
N GLY A 183 13.57 -5.37 -2.14
CA GLY A 183 13.61 -6.79 -1.78
C GLY A 183 14.41 -7.02 -0.50
N SER A 184 15.51 -6.29 -0.30
CA SER A 184 16.27 -6.33 0.96
C SER A 184 15.46 -5.90 2.17
N ILE A 185 14.70 -4.82 2.04
CA ILE A 185 13.80 -4.32 3.08
C ILE A 185 12.78 -5.40 3.40
N TRP A 186 12.05 -5.90 2.40
CA TRP A 186 10.96 -6.85 2.61
C TRP A 186 11.41 -8.23 3.12
N ARG A 187 12.66 -8.65 2.88
CA ARG A 187 13.23 -9.88 3.48
C ARG A 187 13.17 -9.87 5.00
N GLU A 188 13.19 -8.71 5.64
CA GLU A 188 13.08 -8.56 7.10
C GLU A 188 11.64 -8.68 7.62
N TRP A 189 10.64 -8.65 6.73
CA TRP A 189 9.21 -8.62 7.07
C TRP A 189 8.46 -9.89 6.65
N VAL A 190 9.17 -10.81 6.00
CA VAL A 190 8.70 -12.16 5.67
C VAL A 190 9.45 -13.17 6.53
N ARG A 191 8.76 -14.24 6.93
CA ARG A 191 9.35 -15.26 7.81
C ARG A 191 10.48 -16.03 7.13
N ASP A 192 10.35 -16.27 5.83
CA ASP A 192 11.32 -16.98 5.01
C ASP A 192 11.45 -16.24 3.66
N ALA A 193 12.69 -15.97 3.26
CA ALA A 193 12.99 -15.32 1.99
C ALA A 193 12.49 -16.12 0.77
N SER A 194 12.34 -17.44 0.89
CA SER A 194 11.79 -18.29 -0.18
C SER A 194 10.32 -17.99 -0.51
N LEU A 195 9.60 -17.35 0.42
CA LEU A 195 8.21 -16.92 0.25
C LEU A 195 8.08 -15.60 -0.51
N LEU A 196 9.17 -14.84 -0.64
CA LEU A 196 9.15 -13.49 -1.22
C LEU A 196 9.54 -13.51 -2.69
N THR A 197 8.65 -13.00 -3.53
CA THR A 197 8.97 -12.53 -4.88
C THR A 197 8.95 -11.00 -4.86
N ALA A 198 10.07 -10.37 -5.20
CA ALA A 198 10.24 -8.91 -5.11
C ALA A 198 10.81 -8.37 -6.42
N GLU A 199 10.11 -7.44 -7.07
CA GLU A 199 10.53 -6.90 -8.38
C GLU A 199 10.22 -5.39 -8.55
N GLY A 200 11.22 -4.65 -9.02
CA GLY A 200 11.03 -3.26 -9.44
C GLY A 200 10.48 -3.14 -10.86
N VAL A 201 9.58 -2.19 -11.08
CA VAL A 201 8.84 -1.95 -12.32
C VAL A 201 9.24 -0.61 -12.90
N GLY A 202 9.73 -0.62 -14.15
CA GLY A 202 9.94 0.55 -15.02
C GLY A 202 10.87 1.65 -14.48
N ASN A 203 11.61 2.33 -15.35
CA ASN A 203 12.38 3.53 -14.96
C ASN A 203 11.62 4.84 -15.19
N ASP A 204 10.45 4.73 -15.81
CA ASP A 204 9.52 5.80 -16.21
C ASP A 204 8.11 5.60 -15.62
N VAL A 205 7.87 4.47 -14.97
CA VAL A 205 6.60 4.12 -14.31
C VAL A 205 6.56 4.76 -12.93
N GLY A 206 5.48 5.49 -12.63
CA GLY A 206 5.22 6.12 -11.35
C GLY A 206 4.64 5.18 -10.31
N HIS A 207 3.98 5.76 -9.32
CA HIS A 207 3.43 5.04 -8.17
C HIS A 207 2.20 4.19 -8.50
N TYR A 208 1.39 4.59 -9.50
CA TYR A 208 0.09 3.98 -9.78
C TYR A 208 0.25 2.74 -10.65
N LEU A 209 1.06 1.78 -10.19
CA LEU A 209 1.45 0.58 -10.93
C LEU A 209 0.29 -0.16 -11.61
N PRO A 210 -0.89 -0.36 -10.96
CA PRO A 210 -2.01 -1.04 -11.59
C PRO A 210 -2.55 -0.36 -12.86
N GLU A 211 -2.34 0.96 -13.00
CA GLU A 211 -2.79 1.74 -14.14
C GLU A 211 -1.63 2.01 -15.12
N GLU A 212 -0.49 2.49 -14.60
CA GLU A 212 0.67 2.90 -15.40
C GLU A 212 1.41 1.72 -16.05
N ALA A 213 1.36 0.55 -15.44
CA ALA A 213 2.02 -0.67 -15.90
C ALA A 213 1.10 -1.90 -15.82
N SER A 214 -0.20 -1.70 -16.08
CA SER A 214 -1.27 -2.68 -15.91
C SER A 214 -0.96 -4.07 -16.49
N THR A 215 -0.38 -4.15 -17.69
CA THR A 215 0.01 -5.43 -18.32
C THR A 215 1.10 -6.16 -17.53
N VAL A 216 2.12 -5.44 -17.05
CA VAL A 216 3.22 -6.01 -16.27
C VAL A 216 2.70 -6.50 -14.92
N ILE A 217 1.93 -5.66 -14.23
CA ILE A 217 1.34 -5.98 -12.93
C ILE A 217 0.34 -7.12 -13.04
N GLY A 218 -0.56 -7.09 -14.02
CA GLY A 218 -1.56 -8.13 -14.24
C GLY A 218 -0.94 -9.49 -14.56
N THR A 219 0.15 -9.51 -15.35
CA THR A 219 0.90 -10.73 -15.65
C THR A 219 1.55 -11.30 -14.39
N ALA A 220 2.26 -10.47 -13.62
CA ALA A 220 2.92 -10.89 -12.39
C ALA A 220 1.92 -11.41 -11.33
N ILE A 221 0.77 -10.73 -11.17
CA ILE A 221 -0.30 -11.19 -10.27
C ILE A 221 -0.87 -12.53 -10.75
N LYS A 222 -1.12 -12.70 -12.05
CA LYS A 222 -1.63 -13.95 -12.60
C LYS A 222 -0.67 -15.11 -12.33
N GLU A 223 0.61 -14.94 -12.63
CA GLU A 223 1.65 -15.95 -12.38
C GLU A 223 1.77 -16.28 -10.89
N PHE A 224 1.69 -15.27 -10.02
CA PHE A 224 1.68 -15.47 -8.57
C PHE A 224 0.45 -16.28 -8.12
N VAL A 225 -0.75 -15.94 -8.59
CA VAL A 225 -1.99 -16.69 -8.30
C VAL A 225 -1.85 -18.15 -8.74
N GLU A 226 -1.34 -18.41 -9.94
CA GLU A 226 -1.11 -19.77 -10.45
C GLU A 226 -0.07 -20.54 -9.63
N LYS A 227 0.95 -19.86 -9.10
CA LYS A 227 1.97 -20.46 -8.23
C LYS A 227 1.40 -20.87 -6.88
N VAL A 228 0.60 -20.01 -6.23
CA VAL A 228 0.13 -20.23 -4.85
C VAL A 228 -1.19 -21.01 -4.75
N SER A 229 -1.88 -21.21 -5.87
CA SER A 229 -3.14 -21.96 -5.93
C SER A 229 -2.96 -23.44 -6.28
N LYS A 230 -1.73 -23.87 -6.56
CA LYS A 230 -1.36 -25.29 -6.76
C LYS A 230 -1.18 -25.99 -5.42
#